data_AF-A0A2K3KGX9-F1
#
_entry.id   AF-A0A2K3KGX9-F1
#
_cell.length_a   1.000
_cell.length_b   1.000
_cell.length_c   1.000
_cell.angle_alpha   90.00
_cell.angle_beta   90.00
_cell.angle_gamma   90.00
#
_symmetry.space_group_name_H-M   'P 1'
#
loop_
_entity.id
_entity.type
_entity.pdbx_description
1 polymer ?
#
loop_
_entity_poly.entity_id
_entity_poly.type
_entity_poly.pdbx_seq_one_letter_code
_entity_poly.pdbx_strand_id
1 'polypeptide(L)' 'MSSAVTPVNASAPLELEWEVDNVNDQYYFYFYFYEVEELAANETRIFNIIQNDELWFGPLTPLTQPGPVQPGND' A
#
# COMPACT_ATOMS: atom_id res chain seq x y z
N MET A 1 3.27 -10.84 -5.28
CA MET A 1 3.51 -9.44 -5.68
C MET A 1 4.99 -9.18 -5.48
N SER A 2 5.70 -8.65 -6.49
CA SER A 2 7.17 -8.46 -6.45
C SER A 2 7.62 -7.02 -6.73
N SER A 3 6.68 -6.13 -7.03
CA SER A 3 6.92 -4.72 -7.31
C SER A 3 5.81 -3.90 -6.68
N ALA A 4 6.14 -2.70 -6.21
CA ALA A 4 5.21 -1.71 -5.69
C ALA A 4 5.66 -0.31 -6.13
N VAL A 5 4.76 0.67 -5.99
CA VAL A 5 5.07 2.09 -6.19
C VAL A 5 5.07 2.78 -4.82
N THR A 6 6.02 3.68 -4.63
CA THR A 6 6.13 4.52 -3.44
C THR A 6 6.21 5.99 -3.86
N PRO A 7 5.79 6.94 -3.00
CA PRO A 7 6.01 8.35 -3.26
C PRO A 7 7.51 8.65 -3.22
N VAL A 8 7.98 9.55 -4.08
CA VAL A 8 9.38 9.98 -4.11
C VAL A 8 9.80 10.62 -2.78
N ASN A 9 8.86 11.30 -2.12
CA ASN A 9 9.03 11.82 -0.77
C ASN A 9 8.23 10.96 0.21
N ALA A 10 8.91 10.28 1.13
CA ALA A 10 8.29 9.38 2.10
C ALA A 10 7.31 10.08 3.07
N SER A 11 7.38 11.39 3.21
CA SER A 11 6.43 12.19 4.01
C SER A 11 5.26 12.73 3.20
N ALA A 12 5.27 12.56 1.88
CA ALA A 12 4.18 12.98 0.99
C ALA A 12 3.27 11.79 0.64
N PRO A 13 1.98 12.04 0.32
CA PRO A 13 1.11 10.99 -0.18
C PRO A 13 1.54 10.49 -1.57
N LEU A 14 1.15 9.26 -1.89
CA LEU A 14 1.08 8.80 -3.28
C LEU A 14 -0.29 9.23 -3.83
N GLU A 15 -0.29 10.19 -4.75
CA GLU A 15 -1.50 10.72 -5.36
C GLU A 15 -1.77 10.01 -6.69
N LEU A 16 -3.02 9.58 -6.88
CA LEU A 16 -3.52 9.01 -8.12
C LEU A 16 -4.75 9.80 -8.52
N GLU A 17 -4.73 10.38 -9.72
CA GLU A 17 -5.85 11.12 -10.29
C GLU A 17 -6.44 10.32 -11.45
N TRP A 18 -7.76 10.25 -11.50
CA TRP A 18 -8.48 9.65 -12.61
C TRP A 18 -9.69 10.52 -12.96
N GLU A 19 -9.71 11.03 -14.19
CA GLU A 19 -10.86 11.73 -14.77
C GLU A 19 -11.90 10.71 -15.25
N VAL A 20 -13.14 10.85 -14.79
CA VAL A 20 -14.26 9.98 -15.17
C VAL A 20 -15.02 10.55 -16.37
N ASP A 21 -15.39 9.70 -17.32
CA ASP A 21 -16.19 10.13 -18.49
C ASP A 21 -17.62 10.53 -18.11
N ASN A 22 -18.19 9.86 -17.10
CA ASN A 22 -19.53 10.12 -16.58
C ASN A 22 -19.55 9.99 -15.05
N VAL A 23 -20.03 11.05 -14.40
CA VAL A 23 -20.12 11.16 -12.93
C VAL A 23 -21.20 10.28 -12.30
N ASN A 24 -22.14 9.78 -13.10
CA ASN A 24 -23.23 8.92 -12.63
C ASN A 24 -22.89 7.43 -12.67
N ASP A 25 -21.74 7.07 -13.24
CA ASP A 25 -21.32 5.68 -13.34
C ASP A 25 -20.71 5.21 -12.01
N GLN A 26 -20.85 3.90 -11.74
CA GLN A 26 -20.28 3.29 -10.55
C GLN A 26 -18.93 2.65 -10.88
N TYR A 27 -17.91 3.04 -10.11
CA TYR A 27 -16.55 2.53 -10.26
C TYR A 27 -16.16 1.68 -9.04
N TYR A 28 -15.39 0.62 -9.28
CA TYR A 28 -14.86 -0.25 -8.25
C TYR A 28 -13.34 -0.22 -8.29
N PHE A 29 -12.73 0.09 -7.14
CA PHE A 29 -11.28 0.14 -6.99
C PHE A 29 -10.80 -1.07 -6.18
N TYR A 30 -9.81 -1.77 -6.73
CA TYR A 30 -9.13 -2.87 -6.05
C TYR A 30 -7.66 -2.51 -5.91
N PHE A 31 -7.25 -2.22 -4.68
CA PHE A 31 -5.86 -1.97 -4.36
C PHE A 31 -5.23 -3.21 -3.73
N TYR A 32 -4.03 -3.54 -4.18
CA TYR A 32 -3.24 -4.65 -3.67
C TYR A 32 -2.00 -4.09 -2.98
N PHE A 33 -1.87 -4.36 -1.68
CA PHE A 33 -0.76 -3.87 -0.87
C PHE A 33 0.08 -5.02 -0.37
N TYR A 34 1.39 -4.85 -0.46
CA TYR A 34 2.37 -5.81 0.01
C TYR A 34 3.68 -5.09 0.26
N GLU A 35 4.32 -5.39 1.39
CA GLU A 35 5.66 -4.88 1.68
C GLU A 35 6.68 -5.69 0.86
N VAL A 36 7.30 -5.01 -0.10
CA VAL A 36 8.27 -5.61 -1.03
C VAL A 36 9.71 -5.34 -0.60
N GLU A 37 9.92 -4.43 0.35
CA GLU A 37 11.23 -4.11 0.91
C GLU A 37 11.47 -4.88 2.22
N GLU A 38 12.72 -5.24 2.47
CA GLU A 38 13.11 -5.77 3.78
C GLU A 38 13.30 -4.60 4.75
N LEU A 39 12.30 -4.36 5.59
CA LEU A 39 12.33 -3.30 6.60
C LEU A 39 13.20 -3.71 7.80
N ALA A 40 13.84 -2.73 8.45
CA ALA A 40 14.45 -2.96 9.75
C ALA A 40 13.38 -3.31 10.80
N ALA A 41 13.77 -4.02 11.87
CA ALA A 41 12.82 -4.51 12.89
C ALA A 41 11.99 -3.41 13.59
N ASN A 42 12.45 -2.17 13.54
CA ASN A 42 11.79 -0.99 14.11
C ASN A 42 11.08 -0.12 13.07
N GLU A 43 11.05 -0.54 11.81
CA GLU A 43 10.38 0.17 10.73
C GLU A 43 9.07 -0.54 10.37
N THR A 44 8.03 0.24 10.13
CA THR A 44 6.74 -0.27 9.67
C THR A 44 6.07 0.78 8.81
N ARG A 45 5.50 0.36 7.68
CA ARG A 45 4.68 1.23 6.84
C ARG A 45 3.23 1.17 7.30
N ILE A 46 2.67 2.34 7.57
CA ILE A 46 1.28 2.53 7.94
C ILE A 46 0.75 3.73 7.18
N PHE A 47 -0.37 3.57 6.49
CA PHE A 47 -0.97 4.66 5.72
C PHE A 47 -2.49 4.55 5.66
N ASN A 48 -3.13 5.67 5.34
CA ASN A 48 -4.56 5.76 5.07
C ASN A 48 -4.78 5.84 3.56
N ILE A 49 -5.95 5.39 3.11
CA ILE A 49 -6.44 5.56 1.75
C ILE A 49 -7.53 6.63 1.80
N ILE A 50 -7.29 7.72 1.09
CA ILE A 50 -8.20 8.87 1.00
C ILE A 50 -8.79 8.88 -0.41
N GLN A 51 -10.11 8.98 -0.51
CA GLN A 51 -10.84 9.10 -1.77
C GLN A 51 -11.66 10.38 -1.74
N ASN A 52 -11.47 11.26 -2.73
CA ASN A 52 -12.16 12.56 -2.80
C ASN A 52 -12.11 13.33 -1.47
N ASP A 53 -10.90 13.45 -0.93
CA ASP A 53 -10.60 14.12 0.35
C ASP A 53 -11.23 13.47 1.60
N GLU A 54 -11.89 12.32 1.48
CA GLU A 54 -12.48 11.57 2.59
C GLU A 54 -11.72 10.29 2.91
N LEU A 55 -11.64 9.93 4.21
CA LEU A 55 -11.05 8.67 4.63
C LEU A 55 -11.91 7.51 4.13
N TRP A 56 -11.36 6.74 3.20
CA TRP A 56 -12.03 5.55 2.68
C TRP A 56 -11.65 4.29 3.46
N PHE A 57 -10.35 4.13 3.78
CA PHE A 57 -9.86 2.98 4.54
C PHE A 57 -8.56 3.31 5.28
N GLY A 58 -8.36 2.68 6.44
CA GLY A 58 -7.10 2.71 7.16
C GLY A 58 -7.26 2.91 8.66
N PRO A 59 -6.14 2.91 9.41
CA PRO A 59 -4.77 2.70 8.92
C PRO A 59 -4.54 1.27 8.40
N LEU A 60 -3.84 1.14 7.28
CA LEU A 60 -3.44 -0.14 6.70
C LEU A 60 -1.94 -0.36 6.91
N THR A 61 -1.59 -1.56 7.37
CA THR A 61 -0.23 -2.09 7.35
C THR A 61 -0.16 -3.17 6.28
N PRO A 62 0.68 -3.02 5.23
CA PRO A 62 0.87 -4.05 4.22
C PRO A 62 1.40 -5.35 4.83
N LEU A 63 0.99 -6.48 4.26
CA LEU A 63 1.56 -7.78 4.63
C LEU A 63 3.01 -7.87 4.13
N THR A 64 3.89 -8.47 4.93
CA THR A 64 5.26 -8.77 4.54
C THR A 64 5.37 -10.16 3.93
N GLN A 65 6.49 -10.44 3.25
CA GLN A 65 6.83 -11.82 2.93
C GLN A 65 7.01 -12.60 4.24
N PRO A 66 6.46 -13.83 4.37
CA PRO A 66 6.99 -14.77 5.33
C PRO A 66 8.49 -14.88 5.05
N GLY A 67 9.33 -14.56 6.04
CA GLY A 67 10.77 -14.68 5.88
C GLY A 67 11.13 -16.09 5.40
N PRO A 68 12.27 -16.26 4.68
CA PRO A 68 12.74 -17.59 4.36
C PRO A 68 12.79 -18.41 5.66
N VAL A 69 12.12 -19.57 5.67
CA VAL A 69 12.24 -20.53 6.77
C VAL A 69 13.73 -20.82 6.88
N GLN A 70 14.38 -20.25 7.90
CA GLN A 70 15.76 -20.58 8.21
C GLN A 70 15.78 -22.10 8.43
N PRO A 71 16.60 -22.86 7.68
CA PRO A 71 16.78 -24.27 7.96
C PRO A 71 17.13 -24.37 9.45
N GLY A 72 16.37 -25.19 10.19
CA GLY A 72 16.70 -25.47 11.58
C GLY A 72 18.16 -25.91 11.63
N ASN A 73 18.93 -25.28 12.50
CA ASN A 73 20.26 -25.78 12.83
C ASN A 73 20.05 -27.06 13.65
N ASP A 74 19.96 -28.19 12.95
CA ASP A 74 20.12 -29.53 13.52
C ASP A 74 21.61 -29.82 13.79
#